data_AF-A0A9W6HFK6-F1
#
_entry.id   AF-A0A9W6HFK6-F1
#
_cell.length_a   1.000
_cell.length_b   1.000
_cell.length_c   1.000
_cell.angle_alpha   90.00
_cell.angle_beta   90.00
_cell.angle_gamma   90.00
#
_symmetry.space_group_name_H-M   'P 1'
#
loop_
_entity.id
_entity.type
_entity.pdbx_description
1 polymer ?
#
loop_
_entity_poly.entity_id
_entity_poly.type
_entity_poly.pdbx_seq_one_letter_code
_entity_poly.pdbx_strand_id
1 'polypeptide(L)'
;MTAPQHVPDSPRTEAEPLAFTRAEFLRGAGRAWLWTTLLLIAVWGVLSGGFTLTVGSVFILMASVPGLVVGAPGAYAIGRLLRRSPHVASHAIVFATYGAAIGATTTLVAVPLMTGGSDLGSAGAAFSLVNAPVSAVGVAVAWFATARQALRSDRTGGDLATDRDADAAAEDALADRYRVIDPDPRRRRQRPRA
;
A
#
# COMPACT_ATOMS: atom_id res chain seq x y z
N MET A 1 -11.92 -22.32 21.35
CA MET A 1 -11.76 -21.49 20.14
C MET A 1 -12.37 -20.14 20.43
N THR A 2 -11.55 -19.15 20.74
CA THR A 2 -11.98 -17.76 20.86
C THR A 2 -12.28 -17.23 19.46
N ALA A 3 -13.44 -16.60 19.26
CA ALA A 3 -13.80 -16.03 17.97
C ALA A 3 -12.75 -14.98 17.55
N PRO A 4 -12.34 -14.93 16.27
CA PRO A 4 -11.38 -13.94 15.81
C PRO A 4 -11.95 -12.53 16.05
N GLN A 5 -11.21 -11.73 16.83
CA GLN A 5 -11.57 -10.33 17.07
C GLN A 5 -11.50 -9.56 15.75
N HIS A 6 -12.66 -9.15 15.25
CA HIS A 6 -12.76 -8.33 14.05
C HIS A 6 -12.39 -6.89 14.42
N VAL A 7 -11.26 -6.38 13.89
CA VAL A 7 -10.91 -4.95 13.99
C VAL A 7 -11.93 -4.19 13.12
N PRO A 8 -12.82 -3.35 13.69
CA PRO A 8 -14.01 -2.82 13.01
C PRO A 8 -13.76 -2.10 11.68
N ASP A 9 -12.54 -1.62 11.45
CA ASP A 9 -12.16 -0.82 10.29
C ASP A 9 -11.14 -1.50 9.36
N SER A 10 -10.67 -2.72 9.67
CA SER A 10 -9.72 -3.42 8.80
C SER A 10 -10.45 -4.17 7.68
N PRO A 11 -10.08 -3.97 6.40
CA PRO A 11 -10.68 -4.71 5.30
C PRO A 11 -10.23 -6.18 5.26
N ARG A 12 -9.26 -6.58 6.11
CA ARG A 12 -8.62 -7.89 6.09
C ARG A 12 -9.43 -8.88 6.91
N THR A 13 -9.63 -10.06 6.33
CA THR A 13 -10.35 -11.18 6.96
C THR A 13 -9.55 -12.46 6.78
N GLU A 14 -9.94 -13.55 7.44
CA GLU A 14 -9.30 -14.86 7.23
C GLU A 14 -9.34 -15.30 5.75
N ALA A 15 -10.42 -14.97 5.04
CA ALA A 15 -10.59 -15.28 3.62
C ALA A 15 -9.81 -14.34 2.69
N GLU A 16 -9.53 -13.11 3.13
CA GLU A 16 -8.82 -12.08 2.37
C GLU A 16 -7.72 -11.43 3.24
N PRO A 17 -6.64 -12.18 3.56
CA PRO A 17 -5.62 -11.73 4.51
C PRO A 17 -4.84 -10.50 4.02
N LEU A 18 -4.84 -10.23 2.71
CA LEU A 18 -4.12 -9.11 2.08
C LEU A 18 -5.05 -8.13 1.36
N ALA A 19 -6.29 -7.99 1.85
CA ALA A 19 -7.15 -6.91 1.40
C ALA A 19 -6.57 -5.54 1.76
N PHE A 20 -6.67 -4.60 0.82
CA PHE A 20 -6.31 -3.19 1.03
C PHE A 20 -7.54 -2.29 0.86
N THR A 21 -7.61 -1.27 1.69
CA THR A 21 -8.51 -0.13 1.48
C THR A 21 -8.05 0.67 0.27
N ARG A 22 -8.95 1.52 -0.26
CA ARG A 22 -8.61 2.44 -1.36
C ARG A 22 -7.50 3.41 -0.95
N ALA A 23 -7.50 3.89 0.29
CA ALA A 23 -6.50 4.83 0.79
C ALA A 23 -5.11 4.18 0.91
N GLU A 24 -5.04 2.95 1.41
CA GLU A 24 -3.78 2.18 1.46
C GLU A 24 -3.24 1.91 0.06
N PHE A 25 -4.12 1.55 -0.88
CA PHE A 25 -3.74 1.35 -2.28
C PHE A 25 -3.16 2.63 -2.89
N LEU A 26 -3.84 3.78 -2.75
CA LEU A 26 -3.36 5.05 -3.31
C LEU A 26 -2.02 5.48 -2.70
N ARG A 27 -1.83 5.28 -1.39
CA ARG A 27 -0.54 5.51 -0.72
C ARG A 27 0.55 4.57 -1.27
N GLY A 28 0.20 3.30 -1.49
CA GLY A 28 1.10 2.32 -2.08
C GLY A 28 1.49 2.65 -3.52
N ALA A 29 0.53 3.06 -4.34
CA ALA A 29 0.75 3.50 -5.71
C ALA A 29 1.68 4.73 -5.76
N GLY A 30 1.44 5.72 -4.89
CA GLY A 30 2.33 6.88 -4.75
C GLY A 30 3.75 6.52 -4.34
N ARG A 31 3.91 5.59 -3.38
CA ARG A 31 5.22 5.05 -3.00
C ARG A 31 5.90 4.29 -4.14
N ALA A 32 5.16 3.50 -4.90
CA ALA A 32 5.67 2.74 -6.04
C ALA A 32 6.16 3.66 -7.14
N TRP A 33 5.37 4.69 -7.47
CA TRP A 33 5.78 5.73 -8.41
C TRP A 33 7.04 6.45 -7.95
N LEU A 34 7.06 6.92 -6.69
CA LEU A 34 8.22 7.61 -6.14
C LEU A 34 9.48 6.74 -6.16
N TRP A 35 9.43 5.52 -5.61
CA TRP A 35 10.57 4.61 -5.58
C TRP A 35 11.08 4.26 -6.98
N THR A 36 10.17 3.92 -7.89
CA THR A 36 10.55 3.57 -9.27
C THR A 36 11.20 4.76 -9.98
N THR A 37 10.61 5.96 -9.83
CA THR A 37 11.16 7.20 -10.40
C THR A 37 12.55 7.50 -9.87
N LEU A 38 12.73 7.45 -8.54
CA LEU A 38 14.03 7.70 -7.91
C LEU A 38 15.08 6.67 -8.31
N LEU A 39 14.71 5.38 -8.39
CA LEU A 39 15.62 4.33 -8.83
C LEU A 39 16.01 4.50 -10.29
N LEU A 40 15.06 4.84 -11.17
CA LEU A 40 15.35 5.12 -12.58
C LEU A 40 16.32 6.31 -12.73
N ILE A 41 16.06 7.41 -12.02
CA ILE A 41 16.95 8.58 -12.02
C ILE A 41 18.34 8.19 -11.52
N ALA A 42 18.43 7.44 -10.42
CA ALA A 42 19.71 7.02 -9.86
C ALA A 42 20.48 6.11 -10.83
N VAL A 43 19.82 5.09 -11.40
CA VAL A 43 20.45 4.14 -12.33
C VAL A 43 20.92 4.84 -13.60
N TRP A 44 20.09 5.68 -14.22
CA TRP A 44 20.49 6.44 -15.41
C TRP A 44 21.54 7.51 -15.12
N GLY A 45 21.47 8.14 -13.94
CA GLY A 45 22.50 9.05 -13.45
C GLY A 45 23.86 8.35 -13.42
N VAL A 46 23.94 7.14 -12.88
CA VAL A 46 25.17 6.33 -12.86
C VAL A 46 25.59 5.92 -14.28
N LEU A 47 24.68 5.34 -15.08
CA LEU A 47 25.01 4.80 -16.40
C LEU A 47 25.46 5.88 -17.40
N SER A 48 24.98 7.11 -17.24
CA SER A 48 25.34 8.24 -18.09
C SER A 48 26.51 9.09 -17.58
N GLY A 49 27.13 8.73 -16.45
CA GLY A 49 28.18 9.55 -15.82
C GLY A 49 27.68 10.92 -15.34
N GLY A 50 26.40 11.00 -14.94
CA GLY A 50 25.77 12.23 -14.42
C GLY A 50 25.23 13.17 -15.49
N PHE A 51 25.60 12.99 -16.77
CA PHE A 51 25.17 13.86 -17.87
C PHE A 51 23.64 13.94 -18.02
N THR A 52 22.92 12.86 -17.72
CA THR A 52 21.46 12.81 -17.86
C THR A 52 20.70 13.21 -16.59
N LEU A 53 21.36 13.64 -15.51
CA LEU A 53 20.65 13.95 -14.26
C LEU A 53 19.62 15.06 -14.39
N THR A 54 19.87 16.09 -15.21
CA THR A 54 18.87 17.16 -15.40
C THR A 54 17.88 16.79 -16.50
N VAL A 55 18.36 16.55 -17.72
CA VAL A 55 17.51 16.31 -18.90
C VAL A 55 16.77 14.98 -18.80
N GLY A 56 17.48 13.91 -18.41
CA GLY A 56 16.90 12.58 -18.24
C GLY A 56 15.88 12.52 -17.11
N SER A 57 16.09 13.21 -15.98
CA SER A 57 15.10 13.24 -14.89
C SER A 57 13.80 13.93 -15.28
N VAL A 58 13.87 15.04 -16.03
CA VAL A 58 12.67 15.70 -16.56
C VAL A 58 11.87 14.74 -17.43
N PHE A 59 12.56 14.02 -18.31
CA PHE A 59 11.94 13.05 -19.18
C PHE A 59 11.36 11.83 -18.46
N ILE A 60 12.07 11.28 -17.47
CA ILE A 60 11.58 10.20 -16.61
C ILE A 60 10.32 10.67 -15.87
N LEU A 61 10.32 11.88 -15.32
CA LEU A 61 9.16 12.45 -14.64
C LEU A 61 7.97 12.58 -15.60
N MET A 62 8.18 13.16 -16.79
CA MET A 62 7.15 13.30 -17.81
C MET A 62 6.56 11.97 -18.25
N ALA A 63 7.37 10.94 -18.46
CA ALA A 63 6.91 9.61 -18.87
C ALA A 63 6.24 8.84 -17.72
N SER A 64 6.70 9.04 -16.47
CA SER A 64 6.22 8.30 -15.30
C SER A 64 4.79 8.66 -14.89
N VAL A 65 4.33 9.90 -15.12
CA VAL A 65 2.97 10.32 -14.74
C VAL A 65 1.90 9.60 -15.58
N PRO A 66 1.96 9.58 -16.92
CA PRO A 66 1.07 8.74 -17.73
C PRO A 66 1.20 7.26 -17.38
N GLY A 67 2.44 6.78 -17.16
CA GLY A 67 2.69 5.40 -16.73
C GLY A 67 1.98 5.04 -15.43
N LEU A 68 1.94 5.95 -14.45
CA LEU A 68 1.19 5.79 -13.20
C LEU A 68 -0.32 5.80 -13.45
N VAL A 69 -0.82 6.74 -14.25
CA VAL A 69 -2.26 6.88 -14.54
C VAL A 69 -2.81 5.62 -15.23
N VAL A 70 -2.05 5.05 -16.17
CA VAL A 70 -2.43 3.82 -16.88
C VAL A 70 -2.15 2.58 -16.03
N GLY A 71 -1.03 2.57 -15.29
CA GLY A 71 -0.58 1.43 -14.51
C GLY A 71 -1.33 1.21 -13.20
N ALA A 72 -1.84 2.27 -12.55
CA ALA A 72 -2.53 2.15 -11.26
C ALA A 72 -3.83 1.32 -11.35
N PRO A 73 -4.73 1.50 -12.33
CA PRO A 73 -5.91 0.66 -12.48
C PRO A 73 -5.58 -0.83 -12.60
N GLY A 74 -4.57 -1.20 -13.40
CA GLY A 74 -4.15 -2.59 -13.57
C GLY A 74 -3.56 -3.16 -12.27
N ALA A 75 -2.72 -2.39 -11.56
CA ALA A 75 -2.19 -2.78 -10.26
C ALA A 75 -3.31 -2.99 -9.21
N TYR A 76 -4.35 -2.15 -9.25
CA TYR A 76 -5.52 -2.30 -8.38
C TYR A 76 -6.30 -3.58 -8.67
N ALA A 77 -6.53 -3.88 -9.95
CA ALA A 77 -7.22 -5.11 -10.37
C ALA A 77 -6.43 -6.36 -9.95
N ILE A 78 -5.12 -6.39 -10.19
CA ILE A 78 -4.23 -7.47 -9.75
C ILE A 78 -4.27 -7.62 -8.23
N GLY A 79 -4.11 -6.51 -7.50
CA GLY A 79 -4.18 -6.50 -6.05
C GLY A 79 -5.52 -7.01 -5.52
N ARG A 80 -6.62 -6.77 -6.24
CA ARG A 80 -7.95 -7.30 -5.91
C ARG A 80 -8.07 -8.81 -6.17
N LEU A 81 -7.49 -9.31 -7.25
CA LEU A 81 -7.49 -10.75 -7.56
C LEU A 81 -6.65 -11.56 -6.57
N LEU A 82 -5.55 -10.99 -6.09
CA LEU A 82 -4.62 -11.69 -5.20
C LEU A 82 -4.98 -11.64 -3.71
N ARG A 83 -6.04 -10.93 -3.30
CA ARG A 83 -6.39 -10.72 -1.87
C ARG A 83 -6.53 -12.00 -1.06
N ARG A 84 -6.96 -13.09 -1.71
CA ARG A 84 -7.17 -14.41 -1.10
C ARG A 84 -5.88 -15.22 -0.95
N SER A 85 -4.81 -14.84 -1.65
CA SER A 85 -3.53 -15.55 -1.55
C SER A 85 -2.79 -15.12 -0.29
N PRO A 86 -2.45 -16.02 0.65
CA PRO A 86 -1.67 -15.66 1.83
C PRO A 86 -0.17 -15.50 1.52
N HIS A 87 0.27 -15.88 0.32
CA HIS A 87 1.68 -15.96 -0.02
C HIS A 87 2.23 -14.60 -0.48
N VAL A 88 3.05 -13.98 0.37
CA VAL A 88 3.76 -12.73 0.09
C VAL A 88 4.66 -12.86 -1.15
N ALA A 89 5.29 -14.03 -1.35
CA ALA A 89 6.13 -14.29 -2.51
C ALA A 89 5.36 -14.21 -3.84
N SER A 90 4.13 -14.77 -3.90
CA SER A 90 3.30 -14.69 -5.10
C SER A 90 2.97 -13.26 -5.48
N HIS A 91 2.66 -12.42 -4.49
CA HIS A 91 2.43 -11.00 -4.73
C HIS A 91 3.69 -10.30 -5.23
N ALA A 92 4.84 -10.53 -4.58
CA ALA A 92 6.11 -9.92 -5.00
C ALA A 92 6.45 -10.29 -6.45
N ILE A 93 6.29 -11.56 -6.84
CA ILE A 93 6.52 -12.02 -8.22
C ILE A 93 5.55 -11.32 -9.18
N VAL A 94 4.24 -11.34 -8.92
CA VAL A 94 3.26 -10.75 -9.83
C VAL A 94 3.45 -9.24 -9.97
N PHE A 95 3.71 -8.53 -8.88
CA PHE A 95 3.97 -7.08 -8.92
C PHE A 95 5.33 -6.74 -9.56
N ALA A 96 6.34 -7.59 -9.41
CA ALA A 96 7.61 -7.44 -10.12
C ALA A 96 7.40 -7.63 -11.64
N THR A 97 6.71 -8.69 -12.06
CA THR A 97 6.37 -8.93 -13.47
C THR A 97 5.54 -7.80 -14.05
N TYR A 98 4.56 -7.31 -13.29
CA TYR A 98 3.74 -6.16 -13.68
C TYR A 98 4.58 -4.89 -13.84
N GLY A 99 5.46 -4.59 -12.87
CA GLY A 99 6.40 -3.46 -12.95
C GLY A 99 7.31 -3.55 -14.15
N ALA A 100 7.85 -4.74 -14.47
CA ALA A 100 8.65 -4.97 -15.66
C ALA A 100 7.87 -4.67 -16.95
N ALA A 101 6.64 -5.17 -17.05
CA ALA A 101 5.78 -4.96 -18.22
C ALA A 101 5.45 -3.47 -18.42
N ILE A 102 5.11 -2.75 -17.34
CA ILE A 102 4.87 -1.30 -17.39
C ILE A 102 6.14 -0.55 -17.78
N GLY A 103 7.30 -0.90 -17.21
CA GLY A 103 8.58 -0.29 -17.54
C GLY A 103 8.94 -0.46 -19.02
N ALA A 104 8.81 -1.67 -19.55
CA ALA A 104 9.04 -1.96 -20.97
C ALA A 104 8.05 -1.22 -21.87
N THR A 105 6.75 -1.29 -21.58
CA THR A 105 5.70 -0.64 -22.39
C THR A 105 5.86 0.87 -22.40
N THR A 106 6.11 1.48 -21.24
CA THR A 106 6.35 2.93 -21.12
C THR A 106 7.59 3.31 -21.92
N THR A 107 8.65 2.51 -21.89
CA THR A 107 9.87 2.75 -22.67
C THR A 107 9.60 2.69 -24.18
N LEU A 108 8.90 1.67 -24.64
CA LEU A 108 8.54 1.49 -26.05
C LEU A 108 7.68 2.62 -26.61
N VAL A 109 6.89 3.28 -25.75
CA VAL A 109 6.08 4.44 -26.13
C VAL A 109 6.87 5.74 -26.00
N ALA A 110 7.59 5.93 -24.90
CA ALA A 110 8.28 7.19 -24.60
C ALA A 110 9.46 7.43 -25.53
N VAL A 111 10.31 6.42 -25.78
CA VAL A 111 11.53 6.58 -26.58
C VAL A 111 11.21 7.14 -27.99
N PRO A 112 10.29 6.56 -28.78
CA PRO A 112 9.96 7.11 -30.09
C PRO A 112 9.38 8.52 -30.05
N LEU A 113 8.56 8.84 -29.05
CA LEU A 113 7.99 10.17 -28.88
C LEU A 113 9.07 11.23 -28.63
N MET A 114 10.15 10.85 -27.96
CA MET A 114 11.25 11.74 -27.61
C MET A 114 12.30 11.85 -28.72
N THR A 115 12.49 10.79 -29.52
CA THR A 115 13.48 10.75 -30.60
C THR A 115 12.91 11.12 -31.98
N GLY A 116 11.60 11.36 -32.09
CA GLY A 116 10.96 11.72 -33.35
C GLY A 116 10.61 10.53 -34.24
N GLY A 117 10.41 9.34 -33.66
CA GLY A 117 9.75 8.20 -34.30
C GLY A 117 10.64 7.20 -35.04
N SER A 118 11.96 7.40 -35.09
CA SER A 118 12.87 6.56 -35.90
C SER A 118 13.59 5.44 -35.14
N ASP A 119 13.54 5.41 -33.81
CA ASP A 119 14.41 4.53 -33.02
C ASP A 119 13.65 3.58 -32.06
N LEU A 120 12.94 2.61 -32.66
CA LEU A 120 12.43 1.42 -31.97
C LEU A 120 13.44 0.26 -31.97
N GLY A 121 14.64 0.47 -32.50
CA GLY A 121 15.67 -0.55 -32.70
C GLY A 121 16.51 -0.80 -31.44
N SER A 122 17.83 -0.69 -31.59
CA SER A 122 18.79 -1.01 -30.52
C SER A 122 18.68 -0.10 -29.31
N ALA A 123 18.32 1.19 -29.49
CA ALA A 123 18.15 2.12 -28.38
C ALA A 123 16.97 1.72 -27.50
N GLY A 124 15.78 1.55 -28.07
CA GLY A 124 14.58 1.12 -27.32
C GLY A 124 14.79 -0.20 -26.56
N ALA A 125 15.52 -1.16 -27.16
CA ALA A 125 15.91 -2.40 -26.50
C ALA A 125 16.86 -2.16 -25.31
N ALA A 126 17.89 -1.34 -25.48
CA ALA A 126 18.83 -0.99 -24.41
C ALA A 126 18.13 -0.27 -23.25
N PHE A 127 17.27 0.70 -23.54
CA PHE A 127 16.47 1.37 -22.52
C PHE A 127 15.55 0.39 -21.79
N SER A 128 14.90 -0.53 -22.51
CA SER A 128 13.99 -1.52 -21.91
C SER A 128 14.73 -2.49 -21.00
N LEU A 129 15.95 -2.89 -21.37
CA LEU A 129 16.81 -3.78 -20.58
C LEU A 129 17.20 -3.18 -19.22
N VAL A 130 17.21 -1.85 -19.11
CA VAL A 130 17.42 -1.13 -17.84
C VAL A 130 16.09 -0.83 -17.14
N ASN A 131 15.13 -0.24 -17.86
CA ASN A 131 13.90 0.29 -17.26
C ASN A 131 12.98 -0.80 -16.73
N ALA A 132 12.88 -1.95 -17.42
CA ALA A 132 12.03 -3.06 -16.99
C ALA A 132 12.46 -3.65 -15.63
N PRO A 133 13.73 -4.10 -15.43
CA PRO A 133 14.12 -4.64 -14.14
C PRO A 133 14.08 -3.59 -13.01
N VAL A 134 14.44 -2.33 -13.30
CA VAL A 134 14.35 -1.26 -12.28
C VAL A 134 12.90 -1.03 -11.86
N SER A 135 11.97 -1.01 -12.80
CA SER A 135 10.53 -0.88 -12.52
C SER A 135 9.98 -2.09 -11.78
N ALA A 136 10.44 -3.30 -12.12
CA ALA A 136 10.09 -4.52 -11.41
C ALA A 136 10.45 -4.44 -9.92
N VAL A 137 11.69 -4.03 -9.64
CA VAL A 137 12.19 -3.87 -8.26
C VAL A 137 11.44 -2.75 -7.53
N GLY A 138 11.29 -1.58 -8.16
CA GLY A 138 10.62 -0.44 -7.55
C GLY A 138 9.17 -0.75 -7.13
N VAL A 139 8.42 -1.39 -8.02
CA VAL A 139 7.02 -1.77 -7.76
C VAL A 139 6.94 -2.87 -6.69
N ALA A 140 7.77 -3.91 -6.76
CA ALA A 140 7.77 -5.00 -5.77
C ALA A 140 8.14 -4.53 -4.36
N VAL A 141 9.18 -3.69 -4.23
CA VAL A 141 9.62 -3.10 -2.95
C VAL A 141 8.53 -2.21 -2.38
N ALA A 142 7.92 -1.35 -3.19
CA ALA A 142 6.86 -0.46 -2.73
C ALA A 142 5.60 -1.21 -2.30
N TRP A 143 5.23 -2.28 -3.01
CA TRP A 143 4.14 -3.17 -2.59
C TRP A 143 4.46 -3.80 -1.23
N PHE A 144 5.66 -4.39 -1.08
CA PHE A 144 6.07 -5.04 0.16
C PHE A 144 6.08 -4.07 1.35
N ALA A 145 6.61 -2.86 1.15
CA ALA A 145 6.61 -1.82 2.18
C ALA A 145 5.19 -1.39 2.56
N THR A 146 4.27 -1.33 1.59
CA THR A 146 2.87 -0.97 1.84
C THR A 146 2.12 -2.07 2.57
N ALA A 147 2.29 -3.33 2.15
CA ALA A 147 1.74 -4.48 2.83
C ALA A 147 2.22 -4.56 4.29
N ARG A 148 3.53 -4.42 4.51
CA ARG A 148 4.11 -4.45 5.85
C ARG A 148 3.61 -3.32 6.72
N GLN A 149 3.46 -2.11 6.17
CA GLN A 149 2.93 -0.97 6.92
C GLN A 149 1.47 -1.19 7.31
N ALA A 150 0.64 -1.67 6.38
CA ALA A 150 -0.77 -1.89 6.64
C ALA A 150 -1.00 -2.97 7.70
N LEU A 151 -0.27 -4.09 7.61
CA LEU A 151 -0.31 -5.17 8.60
C LEU A 151 0.19 -4.72 9.98
N ARG A 152 1.13 -3.78 10.04
CA ARG A 152 1.55 -3.17 11.32
C ARG A 152 0.45 -2.29 11.90
N SER A 153 -0.21 -1.49 11.07
CA SER A 153 -1.33 -0.63 11.49
C SER A 153 -2.49 -1.45 12.04
N ASP A 154 -2.81 -2.62 11.46
CA ASP A 154 -3.85 -3.51 12.01
C ASP A 154 -3.50 -4.02 13.40
N ARG A 155 -2.24 -4.42 13.63
CA ARG A 155 -1.79 -4.92 14.93
C ARG A 155 -1.92 -3.84 16.00
N THR A 156 -1.40 -2.65 15.73
CA THR A 156 -1.48 -1.52 16.68
C THR A 156 -2.94 -1.07 16.92
N GLY A 157 -3.79 -1.11 15.88
CA GLY A 157 -5.22 -0.82 16.04
C GLY A 157 -5.96 -1.84 16.90
N GLY A 158 -5.60 -3.12 16.79
CA GLY A 158 -6.12 -4.19 17.64
C GLY A 158 -5.66 -4.08 19.10
N ASP A 159 -4.37 -3.78 19.32
CA ASP A 159 -3.82 -3.60 20.67
C ASP A 159 -4.51 -2.46 21.41
N LEU A 160 -4.70 -1.31 20.74
CA LEU A 160 -5.41 -0.15 21.33
C LEU A 160 -6.89 -0.42 21.59
N ALA A 161 -7.56 -1.25 20.79
CA ALA A 161 -8.94 -1.65 21.06
C ALA A 161 -9.04 -2.62 22.25
N THR A 162 -8.01 -3.45 22.44
CA THR A 162 -7.93 -4.41 23.55
C THR A 162 -7.61 -3.71 24.87
N ASP A 163 -6.70 -2.72 24.86
CA ASP A 163 -6.39 -1.91 26.05
C ASP A 163 -7.58 -1.03 26.50
N ARG A 164 -8.43 -0.59 25.56
CA ARG A 164 -9.66 0.18 25.82
C ARG A 164 -10.84 -0.64 26.35
N ASP A 165 -10.66 -1.94 26.53
CA ASP A 165 -11.65 -2.84 27.14
C ASP A 165 -11.17 -3.32 28.52
N ALA A 166 -9.89 -3.08 28.88
CA ALA A 166 -9.35 -3.41 30.20
C ALA A 166 -9.79 -2.43 31.29
N ASP A 167 -10.01 -1.17 30.91
CA ASP A 167 -10.63 -0.11 31.71
C ASP A 167 -12.15 -0.28 31.83
N ALA A 168 -12.84 -0.72 30.77
CA ALA A 168 -14.26 -1.09 30.84
C ALA A 168 -14.52 -2.23 31.84
N ALA A 169 -13.65 -3.25 31.87
CA ALA A 169 -13.71 -4.33 32.85
C ALA A 169 -13.44 -3.85 34.29
N ALA A 170 -12.58 -2.84 34.48
CA ALA A 170 -12.33 -2.23 35.79
C ALA A 170 -13.50 -1.35 36.25
N GLU A 171 -14.13 -0.60 35.34
CA GLU A 171 -15.33 0.20 35.61
C GLU A 171 -16.55 -0.67 35.92
N ASP A 172 -16.73 -1.79 35.21
CA ASP A 172 -17.78 -2.76 35.50
C ASP A 172 -17.57 -3.46 36.85
N ALA A 173 -16.33 -3.83 37.18
CA ALA A 173 -15.99 -4.40 38.49
C ALA A 173 -16.22 -3.40 39.65
N LEU A 174 -15.98 -2.11 39.41
CA LEU A 174 -16.33 -1.04 40.35
C LEU A 174 -17.85 -0.87 40.44
N ALA A 175 -18.57 -0.85 39.31
CA ALA A 175 -20.02 -0.72 39.25
C ALA A 175 -20.72 -1.87 39.98
N ASP A 176 -20.26 -3.11 39.82
CA ASP A 176 -20.79 -4.28 40.53
C ASP A 176 -20.51 -4.21 42.04
N ARG A 177 -19.32 -3.73 42.45
CA ARG A 177 -19.04 -3.46 43.87
C ARG A 177 -19.99 -2.43 44.46
N TYR A 178 -20.31 -1.36 43.74
CA TYR A 178 -21.28 -0.35 44.22
C TYR A 178 -22.71 -0.88 44.26
N ARG A 179 -23.07 -1.80 43.35
CA ARG A 179 -24.39 -2.45 43.30
C ARG A 179 -24.66 -3.37 44.50
N VAL A 180 -23.62 -3.95 45.07
CA VAL A 180 -23.69 -4.74 46.31
C VAL A 180 -23.92 -3.83 47.54
N ILE A 181 -23.37 -2.61 47.52
CA ILE A 181 -23.48 -1.67 48.63
C ILE A 181 -24.84 -0.95 48.64
N ASP A 182 -25.44 -0.70 47.47
CA ASP A 182 -26.77 -0.07 47.34
C ASP A 182 -27.70 -0.88 46.41
N PRO A 183 -28.38 -1.90 46.95
CA PRO A 183 -29.12 -2.88 46.14
C PRO A 183 -30.45 -2.35 45.57
N ASP A 184 -30.93 -1.16 45.99
CA ASP A 184 -32.24 -0.64 45.56
C ASP A 184 -32.16 0.74 44.87
N PRO A 185 -31.96 0.77 43.54
CA PRO A 185 -31.91 2.02 42.77
C PRO A 185 -33.26 2.77 42.73
N ARG A 186 -34.36 2.18 43.22
CA ARG A 186 -35.70 2.80 43.18
C ARG A 186 -35.88 3.88 44.24
N ARG A 187 -35.09 3.91 45.32
CA ARG A 187 -35.18 4.93 46.38
C ARG A 187 -34.78 6.34 45.92
N ARG A 188 -33.95 6.48 44.88
CA ARG A 188 -33.50 7.80 44.38
C ARG A 188 -34.58 8.60 43.63
N ARG A 189 -35.69 7.98 43.22
CA ARG A 189 -36.77 8.69 42.49
C ARG A 189 -37.75 9.44 43.40
N GLN A 190 -37.68 9.27 44.72
CA GLN A 190 -38.53 10.01 45.66
C GLN A 190 -37.78 11.21 46.24
N ARG A 191 -37.39 12.17 45.38
CA ARG A 191 -37.11 13.53 45.84
C ARG A 191 -38.38 14.35 45.64
N PRO A 192 -39.03 14.85 46.71
CA PRO A 192 -40.14 15.77 46.55
C PRO A 192 -39.61 17.05 45.89
N ARG A 193 -40.18 17.44 44.76
CA ARG A 193 -40.16 18.84 44.34
C ARG A 193 -41.30 19.51 45.12
N ALA A 194 -40.91 20.52 45.89
CA ALA A 194 -41.70 21.59 46.52
C ALA A 194 -43.20 21.32 46.71
#